data_AF-A0A0F5FKR4-F1
#
_entry.id   AF-A0A0F5FKR4-F1
#
_cell.length_a   1.000
_cell.length_b   1.000
_cell.length_c   1.000
_cell.angle_alpha   90.00
_cell.angle_beta   90.00
_cell.angle_gamma   90.00
#
_symmetry.space_group_name_H-M   'P 1'
#
loop_
_entity.id
_entity.type
_entity.pdbx_description
1 polymer ?
#
loop_
_entity_poly.entity_id
_entity_poly.type
_entity_poly.pdbx_seq_one_letter_code
_entity_poly.pdbx_strand_id
1 'polypeptide(L)' 'MDDLLIRVLTRLVRVHDELGEESFEHAANRALVSIARSVQLDAERQVRLERPAFDEGVIPFPDGGNRQNFNLPRL' A
#
# COMPACT_ATOMS: atom_id res chain seq x y z
N MET A 1 8.65 5.98 -11.91
CA MET A 1 7.33 6.44 -11.41
C MET A 1 6.75 7.50 -12.34
N ASP A 2 7.60 8.41 -12.84
CA ASP A 2 7.23 9.50 -13.74
C ASP A 2 6.52 9.05 -15.03
N ASP A 3 6.98 7.97 -15.68
CA ASP A 3 6.32 7.43 -16.88
C ASP A 3 4.87 6.98 -16.63
N LEU A 4 4.57 6.44 -15.45
CA LEU A 4 3.20 6.03 -15.09
C LEU A 4 2.33 7.27 -14.89
N LEU A 5 2.83 8.26 -14.16
CA LEU A 5 2.15 9.54 -13.94
C LEU A 5 1.85 10.24 -15.25
N ILE A 6 2.83 10.32 -16.16
CA ILE A 6 2.66 10.91 -17.49
C ILE A 6 1.57 10.17 -18.28
N ARG A 7 1.57 8.83 -18.27
CA ARG A 7 0.51 8.04 -18.93
C ARG A 7 -0.87 8.25 -18.32
N VAL A 8 -0.97 8.31 -17.00
CA VAL A 8 -2.24 8.55 -16.29
C VAL A 8 -2.77 9.94 -16.63
N LEU A 9 -1.94 10.98 -16.54
CA LEU A 9 -2.32 12.35 -16.89
C LEU A 9 -2.74 12.47 -18.35
N THR A 10 -1.99 11.87 -19.27
CA THR A 10 -2.33 11.86 -20.71
C THR A 10 -3.68 11.18 -20.95
N ARG A 11 -3.98 10.10 -20.22
CA ARG A 11 -5.25 9.40 -20.37
C ARG A 11 -6.42 10.18 -19.76
N LEU A 12 -6.21 10.86 -18.64
CA LEU A 12 -7.21 11.71 -18.01
C LEU A 12 -7.59 12.91 -18.90
N VAL A 13 -6.61 13.53 -19.57
CA VAL A 13 -6.90 14.58 -20.57
C VAL A 13 -7.84 14.06 -21.66
N ARG A 14 -7.57 12.85 -22.19
CA ARG A 14 -8.48 12.24 -23.18
C ARG A 14 -9.86 11.94 -22.62
N VAL A 15 -9.96 11.50 -21.36
CA VAL A 15 -11.27 11.26 -20.71
C VAL A 15 -12.04 12.57 -20.59
N HIS A 16 -11.38 13.66 -20.24
CA HIS A 16 -12.01 14.98 -20.20
C HIS A 16 -12.50 15.41 -21.58
N ASP A 17 -11.66 15.28 -22.60
CA ASP A 17 -12.00 15.69 -23.97
C ASP A 17 -13.09 14.83 -24.62
N GLU A 18 -13.12 13.51 -24.33
CA GLU A 18 -14.04 12.56 -24.95
C GLU A 18 -15.36 12.38 -24.17
N LEU A 19 -15.32 12.50 -22.84
CA LEU A 19 -16.43 12.11 -21.94
C LEU A 19 -16.86 13.22 -20.96
N GLY A 20 -16.17 14.35 -20.96
CA GLY A 20 -16.50 15.53 -20.15
C GLY A 20 -15.99 15.49 -18.71
N GLU A 21 -16.29 16.58 -18.00
CA GLU A 21 -15.72 16.92 -16.69
C GLU A 21 -16.06 15.91 -15.59
N GLU A 22 -17.33 15.49 -15.47
CA GLU A 22 -17.75 14.53 -14.43
C GLU A 22 -17.04 13.18 -14.57
N SER A 23 -16.91 12.68 -15.80
CA SER A 23 -16.18 11.44 -16.10
C SER A 23 -14.69 11.58 -15.77
N PHE A 24 -14.12 12.76 -16.05
CA PHE A 24 -12.74 13.07 -15.71
C PHE A 24 -12.53 13.10 -14.20
N GLU A 25 -13.37 13.80 -13.43
CA GLU A 25 -13.24 13.90 -11.97
C GLU A 25 -13.29 12.52 -11.32
N HIS A 26 -14.23 11.67 -11.74
CA HIS A 26 -14.35 10.31 -11.22
C HIS A 26 -13.13 9.45 -11.55
N ALA A 27 -12.63 9.54 -12.80
CA ALA A 27 -11.43 8.83 -13.22
C ALA A 27 -10.18 9.32 -12.48
N ALA A 28 -10.04 10.63 -12.28
CA ALA A 28 -8.92 11.25 -11.58
C ALA A 28 -8.89 10.83 -10.11
N ASN A 29 -10.04 10.87 -9.42
CA ASN A 29 -10.15 10.43 -8.03
C ASN A 29 -9.72 8.96 -7.87
N ARG A 30 -10.25 8.08 -8.73
CA ARG A 30 -9.86 6.65 -8.72
C ARG A 30 -8.38 6.43 -9.00
N ALA A 31 -7.81 7.17 -9.96
CA ALA A 31 -6.39 7.06 -10.29
C ALA A 31 -5.51 7.47 -9.10
N LEU A 32 -5.83 8.59 -8.44
CA LEU A 32 -5.09 9.07 -7.26
C LEU A 32 -5.14 8.07 -6.10
N VAL A 33 -6.33 7.52 -5.80
CA VAL A 33 -6.48 6.50 -4.75
C VAL A 33 -5.67 5.24 -5.06
N SER A 34 -5.68 4.80 -6.33
CA SER A 34 -4.91 3.63 -6.76
C SER A 34 -3.40 3.84 -6.65
N ILE A 35 -2.91 5.02 -7.02
CA ILE A 35 -1.49 5.39 -6.87
C ILE A 35 -1.10 5.42 -5.40
N ALA A 36 -1.88 6.09 -4.54
CA ALA A 36 -1.63 6.18 -3.11
C ALA A 36 -1.56 4.79 -2.46
N ARG A 37 -2.51 3.90 -2.80
CA ARG A 37 -2.50 2.52 -2.32
C ARG A 37 -1.28 1.74 -2.82
N SER A 38 -0.86 1.95 -4.06
CA SER A 38 0.33 1.27 -4.61
C SER A 38 1.60 1.69 -3.87
N VAL A 39 1.76 2.98 -3.60
CA VAL A 39 2.89 3.51 -2.80
C VAL A 39 2.86 2.96 -1.37
N GLN A 40 1.69 2.89 -0.74
CA GLN A 40 1.54 2.29 0.59
C GLN A 40 1.98 0.82 0.59
N LEU A 41 1.53 0.03 -0.39
CA LEU A 41 1.89 -1.39 -0.49
C LEU A 41 3.39 -1.59 -0.75
N ASP A 42 4.01 -0.74 -1.56
CA ASP A 42 5.45 -0.78 -1.79
C ASP A 42 6.22 -0.44 -0.51
N ALA A 43 5.77 0.56 0.27
CA ALA A 43 6.35 0.88 1.56
C ALA A 43 6.20 -0.28 2.56
N GLU A 44 5.00 -0.88 2.66
CA GLU A 44 4.77 -2.05 3.51
C GLU A 44 5.65 -3.25 3.10
N ARG A 45 5.86 -3.44 1.79
CA ARG A 45 6.76 -4.49 1.27
C ARG A 45 8.22 -4.21 1.63
N GLN A 46 8.67 -2.96 1.52
CA GLN A 46 10.02 -2.56 1.91
C GLN A 46 10.27 -2.80 3.40
N VAL A 47 9.32 -2.41 4.26
CA VAL A 47 9.38 -2.65 5.71
C VAL A 47 9.39 -4.16 6.03
N ARG A 48 8.67 -4.99 5.26
CA ARG A 48 8.71 -6.47 5.44
C ARG A 48 10.00 -7.12 4.96
N LEU A 49 10.71 -6.50 4.01
CA LEU A 49 12.01 -6.96 3.51
C LEU A 49 13.14 -6.58 4.46
N GLU A 50 13.02 -5.43 5.11
CA GLU A 50 13.76 -5.10 6.33
C GLU A 50 13.17 -5.89 7.49
N ARG A 51 13.31 -7.21 7.48
CA ARG A 51 13.23 -7.96 8.74
C ARG A 51 14.21 -7.25 9.69
N PRO A 52 13.75 -6.70 10.83
CA PRO A 52 14.71 -6.26 11.82
C PRO A 52 15.61 -7.46 12.09
N ALA A 53 16.91 -7.29 11.87
CA ALA A 53 17.89 -8.22 12.40
C ALA A 53 17.69 -8.15 13.90
N PHE A 54 16.86 -9.05 14.44
CA PHE A 54 16.72 -9.19 15.88
C PHE A 54 18.11 -9.60 16.37
N ASP A 55 18.82 -8.66 16.99
CA ASP A 55 20.00 -8.98 17.78
C ASP A 55 19.62 -10.09 18.77
N GLU A 56 20.55 -11.02 19.00
CA GLU A 56 20.38 -12.13 19.93
C GLU A 56 19.82 -11.63 21.27
N GLY A 57 18.55 -11.94 21.55
CA GLY A 57 17.90 -11.66 22.83
C GLY A 57 16.60 -10.86 22.79
N VAL A 58 16.16 -10.34 21.64
CA VAL A 58 14.88 -9.61 21.56
C VAL A 58 13.73 -10.53 21.13
N ILE A 59 12.80 -10.78 22.05
CA ILE A 59 11.55 -11.50 21.75
C ILE A 59 10.60 -10.54 21.00
N PRO A 60 10.17 -10.86 19.77
CA PRO A 60 9.24 -10.01 19.03
C PRO A 60 7.89 -9.95 19.73
N PHE A 61 7.33 -8.74 19.82
CA PHE A 61 5.99 -8.54 20.35
C PHE A 61 4.97 -9.12 19.35
N PRO A 62 3.95 -9.87 19.80
CA PRO A 62 3.04 -10.53 18.87
C PRO A 62 2.15 -9.51 18.17
N ASP A 63 2.43 -9.25 16.89
CA ASP A 63 1.58 -8.47 16.00
C ASP A 63 0.31 -9.26 15.68
N GLY A 64 -0.68 -9.21 16.59
CA GLY A 64 -2.13 -9.32 16.40
C GLY A 64 -2.76 -10.44 15.55
N GLY A 65 -1.99 -11.27 14.85
CA GLY A 65 -2.44 -12.10 13.75
C GLY A 65 -2.33 -13.60 13.99
N ASN A 66 -1.80 -14.03 15.13
CA ASN A 66 -1.78 -15.45 15.48
C ASN A 66 -1.93 -15.68 16.98
N ARG A 67 -3.18 -15.76 17.45
CA ARG A 67 -3.52 -16.34 18.76
C ARG A 67 -3.24 -17.85 18.72
N GLN A 68 -1.97 -18.24 18.76
CA GLN A 68 -1.61 -19.64 19.01
C GLN A 68 -1.16 -19.80 20.46
N ASN A 69 -2.09 -20.33 21.26
CA ASN A 69 -1.90 -21.12 22.48
C ASN A 69 -0.62 -20.85 23.27
N PHE A 70 -0.62 -19.78 24.07
CA PHE A 70 0.25 -19.71 25.24
C PHE A 70 -0.22 -20.76 26.27
N ASN A 71 0.42 -21.94 26.29
CA ASN A 71 0.33 -22.84 27.43
C ASN A 71 1.29 -22.33 28.50
N LEU A 72 0.74 -21.69 29.53
CA LEU A 72 1.50 -21.33 30.73
C LEU A 72 1.80 -22.63 31.52
N PRO A 73 3.02 -22.79 32.06
CA PRO A 73 3.32 -23.90 32.96
C PRO A 73 2.48 -23.75 34.23
N ARG A 74 1.72 -24.79 34.57
CA ARG A 74 0.98 -24.87 35.84
C ARG A 74 1.98 -24.99 36.99
N LEU A 75 1.91 -24.04 37.93
CA LEU A 75 2.40 -24.20 39.30
C LEU A 75 1.41 -25.05 40.10
#